data_AF-V8G8V8-F1
#
_entry.id   AF-V8G8V8-F1
#
_cell.length_a   1.000
_cell.length_b   1.000
_cell.length_c   1.000
_cell.angle_alpha   90.00
_cell.angle_beta   90.00
_cell.angle_gamma   90.00
#
_symmetry.space_group_name_H-M   'P 1'
#
loop_
_entity.id
_entity.type
_entity.pdbx_description
1 polymer ?
#
loop_
_entity_poly.entity_id
_entity_poly.type
_entity_poly.pdbx_seq_one_letter_code
_entity_poly.pdbx_strand_id
1 'polypeptide(L)' 'MATMPKAHVNNDLRGVYKVVVDATSHLILGATLFGAEANELINLIKLAMDCNIPYTQLKNQIFSHLSMAENF' A
#
# COMPACT_ATOMS: atom_id res chain seq x y z
N MET A 1 1.08 -5.93 13.51
CA MET A 1 -0.16 -5.14 13.35
C MET A 1 0.28 -3.80 12.78
N ALA A 2 -0.09 -3.47 11.55
CA ALA A 2 0.21 -2.16 10.98
C ALA A 2 -0.68 -1.13 11.68
N THR A 3 -0.08 -0.29 12.52
CA THR A 3 -0.79 0.81 13.19
C THR A 3 -1.05 1.87 12.12
N MET A 4 -2.21 1.83 11.46
CA MET A 4 -2.58 2.81 10.44
C MET A 4 -2.83 4.19 11.10
N PRO A 5 -1.92 5.18 11.03
CA PRO A 5 -2.01 6.38 11.87
C PRO A 5 -3.18 7.27 11.45
N LYS A 6 -3.35 7.49 10.14
CA LYS A 6 -4.52 8.19 9.59
C LYS A 6 -5.85 7.53 9.97
N ALA A 7 -5.88 6.20 10.03
CA ALA A 7 -7.07 5.45 10.43
C ALA A 7 -7.45 5.69 11.90
N HIS A 8 -6.44 5.87 12.79
CA HIS A 8 -6.68 6.28 14.17
C HIS A 8 -7.28 7.69 14.25
N VAL A 9 -6.74 8.63 13.46
CA VAL A 9 -7.27 10.01 13.41
C VAL A 9 -8.71 10.02 12.90
N ASN A 10 -9.03 9.20 11.90
CA ASN A 10 -10.37 9.09 11.35
C ASN A 10 -11.33 8.26 12.23
N ASN A 11 -10.85 7.67 13.32
CA ASN A 11 -11.58 6.75 14.18
C ASN A 11 -12.21 5.56 13.42
N ASP A 12 -11.56 5.11 12.34
CA ASP A 12 -11.97 3.95 11.55
C ASP A 12 -10.76 3.05 11.26
N LEU A 13 -10.52 2.10 12.16
CA LEU A 13 -9.40 1.16 12.10
C LEU A 13 -9.67 -0.07 11.24
N ARG A 14 -10.84 -0.16 10.61
CA ARG A 14 -11.19 -1.33 9.81
C ARG A 14 -10.42 -1.27 8.50
N GLY A 15 -9.55 -2.25 8.30
CA GLY A 15 -8.79 -2.33 7.07
C GLY A 15 -7.69 -3.37 7.15
N VAL A 16 -7.24 -3.82 5.98
CA VAL A 16 -6.03 -4.63 5.81
C VAL A 16 -5.51 -4.43 4.40
N TYR A 17 -4.20 -4.15 4.30
CA TYR A 17 -3.50 -4.10 3.03
C TYR A 17 -2.62 -5.34 2.94
N LYS A 18 -2.73 -6.05 1.81
CA LYS A 18 -1.95 -7.25 1.52
C LYS A 18 -1.41 -7.13 0.11
N VAL A 19 -0.10 -7.30 -0.03
CA VAL A 19 0.59 -7.34 -1.33
C VAL A 19 1.28 -8.68 -1.46
N VAL A 20 1.14 -9.31 -2.63
CA VAL A 20 1.85 -10.55 -2.99
C VAL A 20 2.96 -10.18 -3.95
N VAL A 21 4.18 -10.61 -3.63
CA VAL A 21 5.38 -10.29 -4.41
C VAL A 21 6.09 -11.56 -4.82
N ASP A 22 6.80 -11.50 -5.94
CA ASP A 22 7.73 -12.53 -6.35
C ASP A 22 9.00 -12.46 -5.48
N ALA A 23 9.44 -13.61 -4.97
CA ALA A 23 10.53 -13.66 -3.99
C ALA A 23 11.90 -13.34 -4.60
N THR A 24 12.07 -13.56 -5.90
CA THR A 24 13.36 -13.42 -6.59
C THR A 24 13.50 -12.06 -7.27
N SER A 25 12.47 -11.65 -8.02
CA SER A 25 12.46 -10.40 -8.79
C SER A 25 11.95 -9.19 -7.99
N HIS A 26 11.33 -9.42 -6.83
CA HIS A 26 10.70 -8.39 -6.01
C HIS A 26 9.58 -7.60 -6.71
N LEU A 27 9.06 -8.12 -7.83
CA LEU A 27 7.92 -7.54 -8.52
C LEU A 27 6.61 -7.86 -7.80
N ILE A 28 5.65 -6.95 -7.92
CA ILE A 28 4.31 -7.13 -7.35
C ILE A 28 3.50 -8.04 -8.28
N LEU A 29 2.99 -9.15 -7.74
CA LEU A 29 2.12 -10.09 -8.44
C LEU A 29 0.64 -9.72 -8.29
N GLY A 30 0.29 -9.06 -7.19
CA GLY A 30 -1.05 -8.56 -6.95
C GLY A 30 -1.19 -7.94 -5.56
N ALA A 31 -2.32 -7.27 -5.32
CA ALA A 31 -2.62 -6.68 -4.03
C ALA A 31 -4.12 -6.73 -3.72
N THR A 32 -4.43 -6.67 -2.44
CA THR A 32 -5.78 -6.51 -1.90
C THR A 32 -5.73 -5.44 -0.84
N LEU A 33 -6.47 -4.35 -1.06
CA LEU A 33 -6.60 -3.25 -0.11
C LEU A 33 -8.05 -3.20 0.36
N PHE A 34 -8.25 -3.29 1.67
CA PHE A 34 -9.52 -3.06 2.31
C PHE A 34 -9.34 -1.95 3.34
N GLY A 35 -10.19 -0.92 3.30
CA GLY A 35 -10.11 0.24 4.20
C GLY A 35 -10.43 1.54 3.47
N ALA A 36 -10.36 2.66 4.20
CA ALA A 36 -10.54 3.99 3.62
C ALA A 36 -9.51 4.24 2.50
N GLU A 37 -9.94 4.96 1.45
CA GLU A 37 -9.11 5.37 0.30
C GLU A 37 -8.51 4.22 -0.54
N ALA A 38 -8.90 2.95 -0.29
CA ALA A 38 -8.40 1.80 -1.02
C ALA A 38 -8.65 1.88 -2.54
N ASN A 39 -9.75 2.52 -2.95
CA ASN A 39 -10.11 2.76 -4.36
C ASN A 39 -9.14 3.68 -5.10
N GLU A 40 -8.46 4.58 -4.39
CA GLU A 40 -7.45 5.46 -4.98
C GLU A 40 -6.05 4.82 -4.89
N LEU A 41 -5.73 4.24 -3.72
CA LEU A 41 -4.43 3.63 -3.45
C LEU A 41 -4.12 2.43 -4.34
N ILE A 42 -5.14 1.64 -4.72
CA ILE A 42 -4.94 0.50 -5.63
C ILE A 42 -4.37 0.92 -6.99
N ASN A 43 -4.64 2.15 -7.45
CA ASN A 43 -4.11 2.66 -8.71
C ASN A 43 -2.60 2.87 -8.66
N LEU A 44 -2.03 3.22 -7.50
CA LEU A 44 -0.58 3.33 -7.33
C LEU A 44 0.09 1.96 -7.46
N ILE A 45 -0.50 0.93 -6.85
CA ILE A 45 -0.01 -0.44 -7.00
C ILE A 45 -0.08 -0.89 -8.45
N LYS A 46 -1.18 -0.59 -9.14
CA LYS A 46 -1.34 -0.91 -10.56
C LYS A 46 -0.27 -0.24 -11.43
N LEU A 47 -0.01 1.05 -11.20
CA LEU A 47 1.07 1.78 -11.88
C LEU A 47 2.44 1.12 -11.64
N ALA A 48 2.74 0.73 -10.41
CA ALA A 48 3.98 0.03 -10.09
C ALA A 48 4.10 -1.32 -10.82
N MET A 49 3.01 -2.09 -10.91
CA MET A 49 2.96 -3.33 -11.68
C MET A 49 3.21 -3.08 -13.17
N ASP A 50 2.55 -2.08 -13.76
CA ASP A 50 2.67 -1.75 -15.19
C ASP A 50 4.08 -1.28 -15.57
N CYS A 51 4.74 -0.57 -14.66
CA CYS A 51 6.11 -0.09 -14.86
C CYS A 51 7.18 -1.10 -14.40
N ASN A 52 6.81 -2.31 -13.95
CA ASN A 52 7.73 -3.30 -13.36
C ASN A 52 8.60 -2.72 -12.24
N ILE A 53 8.01 -1.88 -11.40
CA ILE A 53 8.65 -1.28 -10.23
C ILE A 53 8.69 -2.32 -9.11
N PRO A 54 9.87 -2.64 -8.54
CA PRO A 54 9.96 -3.56 -7.41
C PRO A 54 9.27 -2.97 -6.17
N TYR A 55 8.65 -3.81 -5.35
CA TYR A 55 7.89 -3.36 -4.17
C TYR A 55 8.77 -2.58 -3.17
N THR A 56 10.08 -2.83 -3.18
CA THR A 56 11.06 -2.13 -2.33
C THR A 56 11.12 -0.64 -2.62
N GLN A 57 10.82 -0.20 -3.85
CA GLN A 57 10.75 1.21 -4.18
C GLN A 57 9.56 1.89 -3.50
N LEU A 58 8.38 1.26 -3.49
CA LEU A 58 7.22 1.77 -2.76
C LEU A 58 7.47 1.76 -1.25
N LYS A 59 8.02 0.67 -0.71
CA LYS A 59 8.35 0.56 0.73
C LYS A 59 9.31 1.65 1.21
N ASN A 60 10.28 2.03 0.38
CA ASN A 60 11.29 3.04 0.72
C ASN A 60 10.91 4.45 0.27
N GLN A 61 9.74 4.62 -0.35
CA GLN A 61 9.26 5.92 -0.80
C GLN A 61 8.86 6.78 0.40
N ILE A 62 9.06 8.09 0.28
CA ILE A 62 8.54 9.04 1.25
C ILE A 62 7.05 9.23 0.98
N PHE A 63 6.21 8.73 1.88
CA PHE A 63 4.80 9.06 1.94
C PHE A 63 4.57 10.24 2.89
N SER A 64 3.58 11.07 2.56
CA SER A 64 3.12 12.11 3.49
C SER A 64 2.59 11.44 4.76
N HIS A 65 3.06 11.91 5.91
CA HIS A 65 2.56 11.43 7.19
C HIS A 65 1.06 11.75 7.36
N LEU A 66 0.33 10.88 8.04
CA LEU A 66 -1.14 10.93 8.17
C LEU A 66 -1.87 10.76 6.83
N SER A 67 -1.29 9.99 5.90
CA SER A 67 -1.93 9.55 4.67
C SER A 67 -2.23 8.06 4.75
N MET A 68 -3.34 7.59 4.13
CA MET A 68 -3.59 6.14 4.03
C MET A 68 -2.49 5.41 3.25
N ALA A 69 -1.80 6.12 2.34
CA ALA A 69 -0.66 5.60 1.58
C ALA A 69 0.55 5.23 2.44
N GLU A 70 0.68 5.77 3.65
CA GLU A 70 1.80 5.48 4.56
C GLU A 70 1.79 4.03 5.09
N ASN A 71 0.75 3.24 4.75
CA ASN A 71 0.58 1.84 5.14
C ASN A 71 1.08 0.84 4.09
N PHE A 72 1.72 1.29 3.03
CA PHE A 72 2.34 0.43 2.01
C PHE A 72 3.64 -0.24 2.48
#